data_AF-A0A938FRE7-F1
#
_entry.id   AF-A0A938FRE7-F1
#
_cell.length_a   1.000
_cell.length_b   1.000
_cell.length_c   1.000
_cell.angle_alpha   90.00
_cell.angle_beta   90.00
_cell.angle_gamma   90.00
#
_symmetry.space_group_name_H-M   'P 1'
#
loop_
_entity.id
_entity.type
_entity.pdbx_description
1 polymer ?
#
loop_
_entity_poly.entity_id
_entity_poly.type
_entity_poly.pdbx_seq_one_letter_code
_entity_poly.pdbx_strand_id
1 'polypeptide(L)' 'MEAFGDTQAPLLAAALDDAGLKALIEAVVYVAGEPVSPRQIADGLAQPLERVERLLAELMAGFDRPEHGIEIREVA' A
#
# COMPACT_ATOMS: atom_id res chain seq x y z
N MET A 1 29.08 1.41 -11.14
CA MET A 1 27.74 0.83 -10.97
C MET A 1 27.63 0.45 -9.51
N GLU A 2 26.55 0.90 -8.87
CA GLU A 2 25.96 0.39 -7.61
C GLU A 2 26.68 0.65 -6.28
N ALA A 3 26.03 1.50 -5.48
CA ALA A 3 25.93 1.37 -4.03
C ALA A 3 24.62 2.04 -3.58
N PHE A 4 23.47 1.47 -3.96
CA PHE A 4 22.22 1.76 -3.26
C PHE A 4 22.29 1.00 -1.93
N GLY A 5 22.81 1.69 -0.92
CA GLY A 5 23.12 1.14 0.41
C GLY A 5 21.90 0.49 1.07
N ASP A 6 21.91 -0.83 1.03
CA ASP A 6 20.97 -1.79 1.59
C ASP A 6 21.09 -1.89 3.13
N THR A 7 20.69 -0.86 3.89
CA THR A 7 20.67 -0.99 5.36
C THR A 7 19.55 -0.23 6.07
N GLN A 8 18.69 0.52 5.36
CA GLN A 8 17.58 1.25 5.99
C GLN A 8 16.18 0.68 5.73
N ALA A 9 16.01 -0.27 4.81
CA ALA A 9 14.69 -0.82 4.47
C ALA A 9 13.91 -1.45 5.64
N PRO A 10 14.50 -2.30 6.51
CA PRO A 10 13.73 -2.94 7.58
C PRO A 10 13.32 -1.95 8.71
N LEU A 11 14.10 -0.89 8.94
CA LEU A 11 13.78 0.13 9.95
C LEU A 11 12.73 1.13 9.44
N LEU A 12 12.76 1.47 8.14
CA LEU A 12 11.73 2.32 7.52
C LEU A 12 10.38 1.58 7.47
N ALA A 13 10.40 0.28 7.16
CA ALA A 13 9.20 -0.56 7.16
C ALA A 13 8.52 -0.55 8.53
N ALA A 14 9.23 -0.79 9.63
CA ALA A 14 8.65 -0.76 10.97
C ALA A 14 8.22 0.67 11.42
N ALA A 15 8.83 1.71 10.85
CA ALA A 15 8.51 3.11 11.17
C ALA A 15 7.30 3.68 10.40
N LEU A 16 6.77 2.96 9.41
CA LEU A 16 5.55 3.39 8.71
C LEU A 16 4.36 3.31 9.67
N ASP A 17 3.68 4.43 9.83
CA ASP A 17 2.37 4.48 10.45
C ASP A 17 1.33 3.80 9.55
N ASP A 18 0.14 3.55 10.10
CA ASP A 18 -0.91 2.85 9.38
C ASP A 18 -1.40 3.63 8.15
N ALA A 19 -1.28 4.96 8.14
CA ALA A 19 -1.65 5.81 7.01
C ALA A 19 -0.66 5.67 5.85
N GLY A 20 0.65 5.77 6.14
CA GLY A 20 1.70 5.56 5.15
C GLY A 20 1.73 4.14 4.62
N LEU A 21 1.49 3.15 5.48
CA LEU A 21 1.40 1.75 5.06
C LEU A 21 0.19 1.52 4.14
N LYS A 22 -0.99 2.10 4.44
CA LYS A 22 -2.15 2.03 3.54
C LYS A 22 -1.87 2.62 2.16
N ALA A 23 -1.23 3.79 2.09
CA ALA A 23 -0.87 4.42 0.82
C ALA A 23 0.07 3.54 -0.02
N LEU A 24 1.01 2.85 0.62
CA LEU A 24 1.89 1.90 -0.08
C LEU A 24 1.14 0.66 -0.56
N ILE A 25 0.23 0.12 0.26
CA ILE A 25 -0.63 -1.01 -0.13
C ILE A 25 -1.48 -0.62 -1.36
N GLU A 26 -2.07 0.57 -1.36
CA GLU A 26 -2.84 1.09 -2.49
C GLU A 26 -1.98 1.26 -3.75
N ALA A 27 -0.76 1.80 -3.63
CA ALA A 27 0.16 1.93 -4.75
C ALA A 27 0.58 0.57 -5.33
N VAL A 28 0.82 -0.44 -4.48
CA VAL A 28 1.12 -1.82 -4.90
C VAL A 28 -0.06 -2.40 -5.68
N VAL A 29 -1.29 -2.24 -5.17
CA VAL A 29 -2.51 -2.71 -5.84
C VAL A 29 -2.72 -1.99 -7.18
N TYR A 30 -2.43 -0.70 -7.27
CA TYR A 30 -2.60 0.10 -8.50
C TYR A 30 -1.61 -0.29 -9.60
N VAL A 31 -0.36 -0.60 -9.24
CA VAL A 31 0.70 -0.97 -10.19
C VAL A 31 0.66 -2.44 -10.59
N ALA A 32 0.11 -3.31 -9.73
CA ALA A 32 0.09 -4.74 -9.99
C ALA A 32 -0.77 -5.09 -11.21
N GLY A 33 -0.13 -5.68 -12.23
CA GLY A 33 -0.83 -6.18 -13.43
C GLY A 33 -1.59 -7.49 -13.21
N GLU A 34 -1.39 -8.15 -12.07
CA GLU A 34 -2.03 -9.41 -11.68
C GLU A 34 -2.49 -9.33 -10.20
N PRO A 35 -3.50 -10.13 -9.79
CA PRO A 35 -3.96 -10.15 -8.41
C PRO A 35 -2.82 -10.48 -7.43
N VAL A 36 -2.58 -9.58 -6.48
CA VAL A 36 -1.56 -9.77 -5.43
C VAL A 36 -2.24 -10.26 -4.15
N SER A 37 -1.72 -11.33 -3.55
CA SER A 37 -2.22 -11.81 -2.26
C SER A 37 -1.75 -10.94 -1.09
N PRO A 38 -2.51 -10.85 0.01
CA PRO A 38 -2.09 -10.13 1.22
C PRO A 38 -0.72 -10.57 1.75
N ARG A 39 -0.40 -11.87 1.61
CA ARG A 39 0.89 -12.44 1.99
C ARG A 39 2.04 -11.89 1.15
N GLN A 40 1.88 -11.81 -0.18
CA GLN A 40 2.89 -11.23 -1.06
C GLN A 40 3.12 -9.74 -0.77
N ILE A 41 2.07 -9.00 -0.40
CA ILE A 41 2.19 -7.59 0.01
C ILE A 41 2.94 -7.48 1.34
N ALA A 42 2.60 -8.32 2.32
CA ALA A 42 3.28 -8.35 3.61
C ALA A 42 4.77 -8.69 3.48
N ASP A 43 5.09 -9.71 2.67
CA ASP A 43 6.47 -10.11 2.39
C ASP A 43 7.23 -8.99 1.64
N GLY A 44 6.60 -8.35 0.64
CA GLY A 44 7.20 -7.28 -0.15
C GLY A 44 7.41 -5.96 0.61
N LEU A 45 6.56 -5.65 1.58
CA LEU A 45 6.65 -4.44 2.42
C LEU A 45 7.33 -4.70 3.78
N ALA A 46 7.80 -5.93 4.03
CA ALA A 46 8.35 -6.38 5.30
C ALA A 46 7.45 -6.03 6.51
N GLN A 47 6.14 -6.25 6.37
CA GLN A 47 5.13 -5.98 7.40
C GLN A 47 4.54 -7.27 7.97
N PRO A 48 4.01 -7.24 9.21
CA PRO A 48 3.20 -8.32 9.73
C PRO A 48 1.95 -8.56 8.86
N LEU A 49 1.67 -9.81 8.51
CA LEU A 49 0.52 -10.18 7.70
C LEU A 49 -0.81 -9.69 8.29
N GLU A 50 -1.02 -9.89 9.60
CA GLU A 50 -2.23 -9.43 10.30
C GLU A 50 -2.44 -7.91 10.17
N ARG A 51 -1.36 -7.13 10.14
CA ARG A 51 -1.43 -5.67 9.95
C ARG A 51 -1.86 -5.34 8.53
N VAL A 52 -1.28 -5.99 7.54
CA VAL A 52 -1.64 -5.80 6.12
C VAL A 52 -3.08 -6.20 5.85
N GLU A 53 -3.53 -7.34 6.39
CA GLU A 53 -4.91 -7.82 6.24
C GLU A 53 -5.93 -6.84 6.87
N ARG A 54 -5.64 -6.32 8.07
CA ARG A 54 -6.46 -5.29 8.71
C ARG A 54 -6.59 -4.04 7.82
N LEU A 55 -5.46 -3.53 7.33
CA LEU A 55 -5.46 -2.30 6.52
C LEU A 55 -6.11 -2.50 5.15
N LEU A 56 -5.94 -3.67 4.52
CA LEU A 56 -6.67 -4.04 3.31
C LEU A 56 -8.18 -4.08 3.54
N ALA A 57 -8.64 -4.66 4.65
CA ALA A 57 -10.05 -4.66 5.02
C ALA A 57 -10.60 -3.24 5.20
N GLU A 58 -9.84 -2.35 5.83
CA GLU A 58 -10.19 -0.94 5.99
C GLU A 58 -10.24 -0.19 4.64
N LEU A 59 -9.31 -0.47 3.73
CA LEU A 59 -9.32 0.09 2.37
C LEU A 59 -10.56 -0.38 1.60
N MET A 60 -10.85 -1.68 1.60
CA MET A 60 -12.04 -2.24 0.94
C MET A 60 -13.34 -1.65 1.49
N ALA A 61 -13.45 -1.48 2.81
CA ALA A 61 -14.59 -0.82 3.45
C ALA A 61 -14.68 0.69 3.10
N GLY A 62 -13.57 1.33 2.73
CA GLY A 62 -13.52 2.70 2.23
C GLY A 62 -13.90 2.84 0.76
N PHE A 63 -13.56 1.86 -0.08
CA PHE A 63 -13.95 1.83 -1.50
C PHE A 63 -15.43 1.55 -1.73
N ASP A 64 -16.11 0.85 -0.80
CA ASP A 64 -17.55 0.62 -0.85
C ASP A 64 -18.37 1.90 -0.56
N ARG A 65 -17.71 2.97 -0.10
CA ARG A 65 -18.32 4.30 -0.02
C ARG A 65 -18.22 4.99 -1.38
N PRO A 66 -19.30 5.58 -1.91
CA PRO A 66 -19.36 6.19 -3.25
C PRO A 66 -18.51 7.48 -3.41
N GLU A 67 -17.57 7.74 -2.50
CA GLU A 67 -16.81 8.99 -2.38
C GLU A 67 -15.47 8.98 -3.15
N HIS A 68 -15.09 7.87 -3.77
CA HIS A 68 -13.92 7.81 -4.67
C HIS A 68 -14.29 8.00 -6.15
N GLY A 69 -15.35 8.77 -6.40
CA GLY A 69 -15.61 9.32 -7.72
C GLY A 69 -14.47 10.25 -8.10
N ILE A 70 -13.70 9.88 -9.12
CA ILE A 70 -12.79 10.80 -9.80
C ILE A 70 -13.61 12.02 -10.23
N GLU A 71 -13.56 13.12 -9.47
CA GLU A 71 -13.95 14.44 -9.99
C GLU A 71 -12.82 14.93 -10.88
N ILE A 72 -12.88 14.56 -12.17
CA ILE A 72 -12.18 15.31 -13.21
C ILE A 72 -12.84 16.69 -13.23
N ARG A 73 -12.20 17.70 -12.66
CA ARG A 73 -12.59 19.09 -12.90
C ARG A 73 -11.96 19.52 -14.22
N GLU A 74 -12.81 19.72 -15.21
CA GLU A 74 -12.52 20.31 -16.51
C GLU A 74 -11.73 21.63 -16.33
N VAL A 75 -10.63 21.78 -17.07
CA VAL A 75 -9.98 23.08 -17.26
C VAL A 75 -10.23 23.51 -18.71
N ALA A 76 -10.72 24.74 -18.83
CA ALA A 76 -11.33 25.38 -20.00
C ALA A 76 -10.46 25.42 -21.28
#